data_AF-A0A5K7YWB8-F1
#
_entry.id   AF-A0A5K7YWB8-F1
#
_cell.length_a   1.000
_cell.length_b   1.000
_cell.length_c   1.000
_cell.angle_alpha   90.00
_cell.angle_beta   90.00
_cell.angle_gamma   90.00
#
_symmetry.space_group_name_H-M   'P 1'
#
loop_
_entity.id
_entity.type
_entity.pdbx_description
1 polymer ?
#
loop_
_entity_poly.entity_id
_entity_poly.type
_entity_poly.pdbx_seq_one_letter_code
_entity_poly.pdbx_strand_id
1 'polypeptide(L)'
;MDSSKKPITYWFKAMWWFTTRKSGVNAVNLKELLGFGSYGTAWTWLQKLRRCTIRDQREKLSGRVEVDEFFIGASRPGQRGRGAAGKTIVAVAVER
;
A
#
# COMPACT_ATOMS: atom_id res chain seq x y z
N MET A 1 17.90 2.15 -9.33
CA MET A 1 17.66 2.70 -7.97
C MET A 1 18.61 3.87 -7.74
N ASP A 2 18.83 4.71 -8.76
CA ASP A 2 20.19 5.22 -9.02
C ASP A 2 20.37 6.72 -8.73
N SER A 3 19.52 7.28 -7.87
CA SER A 3 19.63 8.70 -7.45
C SER A 3 19.02 8.99 -6.08
N SER A 4 19.08 8.02 -5.14
CA SER A 4 18.62 8.28 -3.77
C SER A 4 19.70 9.03 -3.00
N LYS A 5 19.40 10.24 -2.52
CA LYS A 5 20.31 11.04 -1.66
C LYS A 5 20.46 10.47 -0.24
N LYS A 6 19.78 9.36 0.09
CA LYS A 6 19.85 8.72 1.41
C LYS A 6 20.80 7.52 1.39
N PRO A 7 21.56 7.28 2.47
CA PRO A 7 22.37 6.06 2.59
C PRO A 7 21.53 4.80 2.41
N ILE A 8 22.11 3.76 1.82
CA ILE A 8 21.42 2.48 1.55
C ILE A 8 20.89 1.81 2.83
N THR A 9 21.52 2.07 3.98
CA THR A 9 21.06 1.59 5.30
C THR A 9 19.64 2.06 5.64
N TYR A 10 19.20 3.22 5.15
CA TYR A 10 17.83 3.68 5.30
C TYR A 10 16.85 2.82 4.51
N TRP A 11 17.24 2.33 3.33
CA TRP A 11 16.41 1.42 2.54
C TRP A 11 16.23 0.09 3.27
N PHE A 12 17.29 -0.46 3.85
CA PHE A 12 17.18 -1.67 4.67
C PHE A 12 16.26 -1.49 5.89
N LYS A 13 16.37 -0.36 6.60
CA LYS A 13 15.44 -0.04 7.70
C LYS A 13 13.99 0.11 7.21
N ALA A 14 13.78 0.77 6.07
CA ALA A 14 12.46 0.92 5.47
C ALA A 14 11.84 -0.43 5.11
N MET A 15 12.62 -1.32 4.49
CA MET A 15 12.21 -2.67 4.13
C MET A 15 11.87 -3.49 5.38
N TRP A 16 12.72 -3.44 6.42
CA TRP A 16 12.46 -4.13 7.69
C TRP A 16 11.11 -3.73 8.31
N TRP A 17 10.85 -2.42 8.43
CA TRP A 17 9.57 -1.95 8.96
C TRP A 17 8.38 -2.31 8.08
N PHE A 18 8.57 -2.29 6.76
CA PHE A 18 7.54 -2.62 5.78
C PHE A 18 7.14 -4.10 5.82
N THR A 19 8.08 -5.03 6.04
CA THR A 19 7.82 -6.47 5.99
C THR A 19 7.45 -7.10 7.34
N THR A 20 7.84 -6.49 8.46
CA THR A 20 7.69 -7.12 9.79
C THR A 20 6.40 -6.73 10.53
N ARG A 21 5.76 -5.61 10.19
CA ARG A 21 4.56 -5.14 10.89
C ARG A 21 3.29 -5.79 10.34
N LYS A 22 2.52 -6.44 11.23
CA LYS A 22 1.21 -7.02 10.89
C LYS A 22 0.20 -5.99 10.34
N SER A 23 0.25 -4.75 10.81
CA SER A 23 -0.64 -3.67 10.39
C SER A 23 -0.16 -2.91 9.13
N GLY A 24 0.99 -3.28 8.57
CA GLY A 24 1.68 -2.48 7.56
C GLY A 24 2.21 -1.15 8.09
N VAL A 25 2.71 -0.31 7.17
CA VAL A 25 3.29 1.01 7.45
C VAL A 25 2.67 2.04 6.50
N ASN A 26 2.16 3.15 7.05
CA ASN A 26 1.72 4.31 6.27
C ASN A 26 2.87 5.33 6.13
N ALA A 27 2.71 6.31 5.23
CA ALA A 27 3.80 7.25 4.93
C ALA A 27 4.11 8.22 6.10
N VAL A 28 3.15 8.52 6.98
CA VAL A 28 3.40 9.32 8.19
C VAL A 28 4.29 8.54 9.16
N ASN A 29 3.94 7.28 9.44
CA ASN A 29 4.74 6.39 10.27
C ASN A 29 6.13 6.15 9.68
N LEU A 30 6.26 5.93 8.37
CA LEU A 30 7.57 5.75 7.74
C LEU A 30 8.43 7.01 7.83
N LYS A 31 7.81 8.19 7.71
CA LYS A 31 8.47 9.48 7.90
C LYS A 31 9.04 9.60 9.32
N GLU A 32 8.25 9.27 10.33
CA GLU A 32 8.65 9.31 11.74
C GLU A 32 9.74 8.29 12.06
N LEU A 33 9.54 7.02 11.68
CA LEU A 33 10.48 5.92 11.93
C LEU A 33 11.87 6.14 11.33
N LEU A 34 11.94 6.82 10.19
CA LEU A 34 13.19 7.09 9.47
C LEU A 34 13.67 8.54 9.60
N GLY A 35 12.97 9.39 10.36
CA GLY A 35 13.31 10.81 10.50
C GLY A 35 13.36 11.57 9.17
N PHE A 36 12.46 11.25 8.23
CA PHE A 36 12.40 11.99 6.96
C PHE A 36 11.83 13.39 7.15
N GLY A 37 12.49 14.40 6.57
CA GLY A 37 12.01 15.78 6.62
C GLY A 37 10.73 16.03 5.82
N SER A 38 10.39 15.15 4.87
CA SER A 38 9.23 15.31 3.99
C SER A 38 8.34 14.06 3.96
N TYR A 39 7.03 14.28 4.11
CA TYR A 39 6.01 13.25 3.86
C TYR A 39 6.11 12.71 2.43
N GLY A 40 6.35 13.59 1.46
CA GLY A 40 6.48 13.19 0.06
C GLY A 40 7.60 12.18 -0.15
N THR A 41 8.74 12.35 0.52
CA THR A 41 9.84 11.37 0.49
C THR A 41 9.40 10.01 1.04
N ALA A 42 8.76 10.00 2.20
CA ALA A 42 8.24 8.77 2.81
C ALA A 42 7.22 8.07 1.91
N TRP A 43 6.29 8.84 1.33
CA TRP A 43 5.29 8.34 0.40
C TRP A 43 5.93 7.72 -0.84
N THR A 44 6.88 8.41 -1.49
CA THR A 44 7.57 7.88 -2.67
C THR A 44 8.32 6.59 -2.37
N TRP A 45 8.98 6.48 -1.22
CA TRP A 45 9.65 5.26 -0.81
C TRP A 45 8.66 4.11 -0.61
N LEU A 46 7.57 4.38 0.09
CA LEU A 46 6.53 3.40 0.34
C LEU A 46 5.87 2.90 -0.96
N GLN A 47 5.66 3.79 -1.94
CA GLN A 47 5.15 3.41 -3.26
C GLN A 47 6.14 2.53 -4.03
N LYS A 48 7.45 2.81 -3.94
CA LYS A 48 8.47 1.93 -4.54
C LYS A 48 8.45 0.53 -3.93
N LEU A 49 8.40 0.44 -2.59
CA LEU A 49 8.34 -0.84 -1.88
C LEU A 49 7.08 -1.63 -2.25
N ARG A 50 5.91 -0.99 -2.29
CA ARG A 50 4.64 -1.63 -2.71
C ARG A 50 4.67 -2.11 -4.15
N ARG A 51 5.34 -1.39 -5.05
CA ARG A 51 5.49 -1.85 -6.43
C ARG A 51 6.38 -3.09 -6.52
N CYS A 52 7.42 -3.19 -5.68
CA CYS A 52 8.28 -4.36 -5.61
C CYS A 52 7.60 -5.62 -5.06
N THR A 53 6.46 -5.49 -4.37
CA THR A 53 5.68 -6.67 -3.91
C THR A 53 4.74 -7.23 -4.98
N ILE A 54 4.66 -6.59 -6.15
CA ILE A 54 3.85 -7.09 -7.26
C ILE A 54 4.63 -8.24 -7.91
N ARG A 55 4.07 -9.45 -7.85
CA ARG A 55 4.56 -10.59 -8.62
C ARG A 55 4.02 -10.50 -10.04
N ASP A 56 4.85 -9.99 -10.94
CA ASP A 56 4.56 -10.01 -12.37
C ASP A 56 4.38 -11.46 -12.84
N GLN A 57 3.49 -11.66 -13.83
CA GLN A 57 3.14 -12.97 -14.38
C GLN A 57 2.64 -14.00 -13.34
N ARG A 58 2.01 -13.54 -12.24
CA ARG A 58 1.33 -14.47 -11.32
C ARG A 58 0.23 -15.24 -12.06
N GLU A 59 0.07 -16.51 -11.71
CA GLU A 59 -1.01 -17.33 -12.23
C GLU A 59 -2.38 -16.85 -11.73
N LYS A 60 -3.43 -17.26 -12.44
CA LYS A 60 -4.80 -17.00 -11.98
C LYS A 60 -5.06 -17.80 -10.71
N LEU A 61 -5.87 -17.23 -9.81
CA LEU A 61 -6.37 -17.96 -8.66
C LEU A 61 -7.25 -19.11 -9.18
N SER A 62 -7.07 -20.32 -8.66
CA SER A 62 -7.67 -21.56 -9.16
C SER A 62 -8.31 -22.42 -8.07
N GLY A 63 -7.86 -22.28 -6.82
CA GLY A 63 -8.38 -23.02 -5.68
C GLY A 63 -9.65 -22.41 -5.08
N ARG A 64 -9.82 -22.55 -3.76
CA ARG A 64 -10.89 -21.86 -3.03
C ARG A 64 -10.51 -20.39 -2.89
N VAL A 65 -11.19 -19.54 -3.67
CA VAL A 65 -10.98 -18.10 -3.67
C VAL A 65 -11.97 -17.40 -2.75
N GLU A 66 -11.47 -16.63 -1.80
CA GLU A 66 -12.23 -15.70 -0.97
C GLU A 66 -12.13 -14.31 -1.59
N VAL A 67 -13.28 -13.66 -1.78
CA VAL A 67 -13.39 -12.35 -2.43
C VAL A 67 -14.10 -11.40 -1.49
N ASP A 68 -13.54 -10.21 -1.33
CA ASP A 68 -14.16 -9.10 -0.60
C ASP A 68 -14.05 -7.81 -1.41
N GLU A 69 -14.91 -6.85 -1.11
CA GLU A 69 -14.89 -5.53 -1.71
C GLU A 69 -15.08 -4.43 -0.68
N PHE A 70 -14.50 -3.27 -0.97
CA PHE A 70 -14.72 -2.07 -0.20
C PHE A 70 -14.73 -0.83 -1.10
N PHE A 71 -15.15 0.30 -0.54
CA PHE A 71 -15.34 1.54 -1.28
C PHE A 71 -14.44 2.64 -0.73
N ILE A 72 -13.60 3.21 -1.59
CA ILE A 72 -12.75 4.36 -1.27
C ILE A 72 -13.41 5.64 -1.81
N GLY A 73 -13.50 6.67 -0.97
CA GLY A 73 -14.00 7.98 -1.39
C GLY A 73 -14.34 8.86 -0.18
N ALA A 74 -14.37 10.18 -0.40
CA ALA A 74 -14.80 11.13 0.63
C ALA A 74 -16.29 10.93 0.98
N SER A 75 -16.68 11.41 2.17
CA SER A 75 -18.09 11.43 2.56
C SER A 75 -18.89 12.29 1.58
N ARG A 76 -20.01 11.78 1.10
CA ARG A 76 -20.95 12.49 0.23
C ARG A 76 -22.38 12.23 0.68
N PRO A 77 -23.27 13.23 0.60
CA PRO A 77 -24.69 13.01 0.82
C PRO A 77 -25.28 12.07 -0.25
N GLY A 78 -26.32 11.32 0.10
CA GLY A 78 -27.01 10.39 -0.80
C GLY A 78 -26.81 8.92 -0.44
N GLN A 79 -26.88 8.06 -1.46
CA GLN A 79 -26.83 6.60 -1.30
C GLN A 79 -25.51 6.14 -0.67
N ARG A 80 -25.59 5.19 0.28
CA ARG A 80 -24.43 4.59 0.96
C ARG A 80 -24.15 3.20 0.37
N GLY A 81 -22.91 2.74 0.47
CA GLY A 81 -22.50 1.41 0.00
C GLY A 81 -22.42 1.28 -1.52
N ARG A 82 -22.79 0.09 -2.05
CA ARG A 82 -22.84 -0.20 -3.49
C ARG A 82 -23.74 0.81 -4.22
N GLY A 83 -23.26 1.35 -5.33
CA GLY A 83 -23.99 2.36 -6.12
C GLY A 83 -23.85 3.80 -5.64
N ALA A 84 -23.15 4.06 -4.53
CA ALA A 84 -22.88 5.41 -4.07
C ALA A 84 -22.02 6.21 -5.06
N ALA A 85 -22.55 7.32 -5.57
CA ALA A 85 -21.84 8.17 -6.51
C ALA A 85 -20.55 8.76 -5.90
N GLY A 86 -19.47 8.74 -6.68
CA GLY A 86 -18.17 9.28 -6.26
C GLY A 86 -17.36 8.40 -5.30
N LYS A 87 -17.73 7.12 -5.18
CA LYS A 87 -16.89 6.11 -4.53
C LYS A 87 -16.26 5.19 -5.58
N THR A 88 -14.99 4.86 -5.38
CA THR A 88 -14.27 3.87 -6.16
C THR A 88 -14.38 2.52 -5.47
N ILE A 89 -14.93 1.52 -6.17
CA ILE A 89 -14.93 0.14 -5.70
C ILE A 89 -13.52 -0.45 -5.80
N VAL A 90 -13.10 -1.16 -4.77
CA VAL A 90 -11.86 -1.93 -4.73
C VAL A 90 -12.22 -3.36 -4.36
N ALA A 91 -11.87 -4.30 -5.24
CA ALA A 91 -12.04 -5.72 -5.00
C ALA A 91 -10.71 -6.36 -4.63
N VAL A 92 -10.75 -7.29 -3.68
CA VAL A 92 -9.59 -8.08 -3.23
C VAL A 92 -9.99 -9.55 -3.31
N ALA A 93 -9.08 -10.38 -3.84
CA ALA A 93 -9.26 -11.82 -3.91
C ALA A 93 -8.01 -12.53 -3.42
N VAL A 94 -8.20 -13.56 -2.59
CA VAL A 94 -7.14 -14.41 -2.03
C VAL A 94 -7.52 -15.87 -2.21
N GLU A 95 -6.54 -16.69 -2.59
CA GLU A 95 -6.67 -18.15 -2.58
C GLU A 95 -6.18 -18.70 -1.23
N ARG A 96 -6.90 -19.68 -0.70
CA ARG A 96 -6.61 -20.29 0.62
C ARG A 96 -5.59 -21.40 0.56
#